data_AF-A0A9Y1FMP5-F1
#
_entry.id   AF-A0A9Y1FMP5-F1
#
_cell.length_a   1.000
_cell.length_b   1.000
_cell.length_c   1.000
_cell.angle_alpha   90.00
_cell.angle_beta   90.00
_cell.angle_gamma   90.00
#
_symmetry.space_group_name_H-M   'P 1'
#
loop_
_entity.id
_entity.type
_entity.pdbx_description
1 polymer ?
#
loop_
_entity_poly.entity_id
_entity_poly.type
_entity_poly.pdbx_seq_one_letter_code
_entity_poly.pdbx_strand_id
1 'polypeptide(L)'
;MTVIIHDEKKNNSTEQISFTGNWYIDAGILGYIFLIEDVYGESFDKIISQPLYKEKFYYAYFLYYIKETAIKWINKQDLASKSKTKKKHFEEMKRNLQKELLSYKNVPSSFQSPNEVRQAIIDINNHFKDEIKESFSEFECDLKNSFGSKTSPNVLKKIENVGIIFTEPFFLNLPFCNPSKNKKGKESDVFLAFEDMLYRTKIKGSDTPNALDKTISKFMFAESEALNILYCKIQTLDDFNELFEQSVIIYLLCFPIAFTSFFEPKFILFYTNNLHSSYHINKSIRLSLNRLEKKDRNKDVLKVTWNSILDYMFEQKSIFSLENMYVIEHDGVDNQQNIQSVNYIGISKLHASILLDNKIRSNINIYLKYQKIKKKYKQKWLLREFISGRPLYPLILQHCLLCITDSSNKIFRFSSSLYSLIIEAIIRELKNEKRLFSKDFFSDYNFLVRDINEEIRNSSYYSSLILSLIPKDEKLKLSTDLIHILLKKQKIYFLNYLLKKLNECNKKDSKKLLKKINKWLFDKVVLNEHSWQEYALIIILQLIK
;
A
#
# COMPACT_ATOMS: atom_id res chain seq x y z
N MET A 1 -40.48 -14.83 3.64
CA MET A 1 -40.63 -15.02 5.09
C MET A 1 -40.44 -16.49 5.38
N THR A 2 -39.25 -16.84 5.85
CA THR A 2 -38.94 -18.20 6.33
C THR A 2 -38.40 -18.00 7.73
N VAL A 3 -39.20 -18.38 8.71
CA VAL A 3 -38.87 -18.30 10.13
C VAL A 3 -37.89 -19.43 10.42
N ILE A 4 -36.68 -19.07 10.85
CA ILE A 4 -35.70 -20.02 11.38
C ILE A 4 -35.88 -19.99 12.90
N ILE A 5 -36.26 -21.13 13.46
CA ILE A 5 -36.47 -21.35 14.88
C ILE A 5 -35.10 -21.44 15.56
N HIS A 6 -34.88 -20.63 16.60
CA HIS A 6 -33.71 -20.70 17.47
C HIS A 6 -33.72 -22.02 18.25
N ASP A 7 -32.72 -22.87 18.02
CA ASP A 7 -32.35 -23.93 18.95
C ASP A 7 -31.23 -23.39 19.86
N GLU A 8 -31.60 -23.14 21.12
CA GLU A 8 -30.68 -22.86 22.22
C GLU A 8 -29.79 -24.09 22.50
N LYS A 9 -28.58 -24.11 21.91
CA LYS A 9 -27.42 -24.86 22.40
C LYS A 9 -26.19 -24.54 21.56
N LYS A 10 -25.27 -23.73 22.10
CA LYS A 10 -23.81 -23.86 21.90
C LYS A 10 -23.05 -22.88 22.79
N ASN A 11 -22.77 -23.32 24.01
CA ASN A 11 -21.54 -22.91 24.70
C ASN A 11 -20.40 -23.79 24.15
N ASN A 12 -19.29 -23.15 23.79
CA ASN A 12 -18.00 -23.72 23.35
C ASN A 12 -17.88 -24.19 21.89
N SER A 13 -18.14 -23.32 20.90
CA SER A 13 -17.35 -23.37 19.66
C SER A 13 -16.00 -22.72 19.97
N THR A 14 -14.89 -23.43 19.76
CA THR A 14 -13.55 -22.82 19.79
C THR A 14 -13.51 -21.80 18.65
N GLU A 15 -13.52 -20.50 18.98
CA GLU A 15 -13.41 -19.38 18.03
C GLU A 15 -12.13 -19.56 17.19
N GLN A 16 -12.22 -20.23 16.04
CA GLN A 16 -11.11 -20.35 15.11
C GLN A 16 -10.98 -19.04 14.36
N ILE A 17 -9.77 -18.50 14.32
CA ILE A 17 -9.47 -17.23 13.66
C ILE A 17 -9.55 -17.43 12.15
N SER A 18 -10.54 -16.79 11.53
CA SER A 18 -10.74 -16.82 10.07
C SER A 18 -11.13 -15.44 9.55
N PHE A 19 -10.78 -15.15 8.30
CA PHE A 19 -11.29 -13.95 7.66
C PHE A 19 -12.81 -13.99 7.51
N THR A 20 -13.39 -12.82 7.71
CA THR A 20 -14.82 -12.52 7.68
C THR A 20 -15.29 -12.12 6.28
N GLY A 21 -14.36 -11.77 5.38
CA GLY A 21 -14.65 -11.14 4.10
C GLY A 21 -14.91 -9.63 4.21
N ASN A 22 -14.93 -9.09 5.42
CA ASN A 22 -14.90 -7.65 5.67
C ASN A 22 -13.44 -7.21 5.85
N TRP A 23 -12.87 -6.58 4.82
CA TRP A 23 -11.46 -6.18 4.80
C TRP A 23 -11.03 -5.38 6.04
N TYR A 24 -11.95 -4.63 6.64
CA TYR A 24 -11.67 -3.80 7.81
C TYR A 24 -11.44 -4.66 9.06
N ILE A 25 -12.29 -5.66 9.30
CA ILE A 25 -12.11 -6.62 10.40
C ILE A 25 -10.92 -7.54 10.10
N ASP A 26 -10.79 -7.98 8.86
CA ASP A 26 -9.71 -8.86 8.42
C ASP A 26 -8.33 -8.20 8.57
N ALA A 27 -8.24 -6.88 8.34
CA ALA A 27 -7.05 -6.10 8.68
C ALA A 27 -6.76 -6.18 10.19
N GLY A 28 -7.78 -6.01 11.03
CA GLY A 28 -7.68 -6.21 12.48
C GLY A 28 -7.18 -7.60 12.87
N ILE A 29 -7.69 -8.66 12.23
CA ILE A 29 -7.23 -10.04 12.42
C ILE A 29 -5.75 -10.18 12.08
N LEU A 30 -5.30 -9.62 10.95
CA LEU A 30 -3.87 -9.59 10.60
C LEU A 30 -3.04 -8.83 11.64
N GLY A 31 -3.54 -7.70 12.12
CA GLY A 31 -2.90 -6.93 13.18
C GLY A 31 -2.77 -7.73 14.47
N TYR A 32 -3.77 -8.52 14.84
CA TYR A 32 -3.74 -9.42 16.00
C TYR A 32 -2.67 -10.49 15.83
N ILE A 33 -2.61 -11.13 14.66
CA ILE A 33 -1.61 -12.15 14.36
C ILE A 33 -0.20 -11.56 14.46
N PHE A 34 0.05 -10.38 13.87
CA PHE A 34 1.34 -9.71 13.99
C PHE A 34 1.66 -9.32 15.44
N LEU A 35 0.67 -8.84 16.20
CA LEU A 35 0.84 -8.51 17.60
C LEU A 35 1.31 -9.72 18.43
N ILE A 36 0.63 -10.86 18.29
CA ILE A 36 0.96 -12.08 19.03
C ILE A 36 2.31 -12.65 18.56
N GLU A 37 2.59 -12.62 17.26
CA GLU A 37 3.90 -13.02 16.73
C GLU A 37 5.03 -12.14 17.28
N ASP A 38 4.87 -10.81 17.28
CA ASP A 38 5.90 -9.86 17.71
C ASP A 38 6.15 -9.94 19.22
N VAL A 39 5.12 -10.18 20.04
CA VAL A 39 5.23 -10.23 21.50
C VAL A 39 5.62 -11.62 22.00
N TYR A 40 4.95 -12.68 21.54
CA TYR A 40 5.12 -14.04 22.06
C TYR A 40 6.02 -14.92 21.18
N GLY A 41 6.38 -14.48 19.97
CA GLY A 41 7.18 -15.28 19.04
C GLY A 41 6.45 -16.51 18.49
N GLU A 42 5.12 -16.51 18.55
CA GLU A 42 4.32 -17.64 18.07
C GLU A 42 4.23 -17.68 16.55
N SER A 43 4.25 -18.89 16.00
CA SER A 43 4.06 -19.08 14.55
C SER A 43 2.61 -18.82 14.16
N PHE A 44 2.41 -18.37 12.92
CA PHE A 44 1.09 -18.19 12.31
C PHE A 44 0.16 -19.39 12.55
N ASP A 45 0.62 -20.61 12.26
CA ASP A 45 -0.18 -21.83 12.41
C ASP A 45 -0.61 -22.09 13.85
N LYS A 46 0.25 -21.73 14.82
CA LYS A 46 -0.09 -21.83 16.25
C LYS A 46 -1.14 -20.79 16.64
N ILE A 47 -1.02 -19.56 16.14
CA ILE A 47 -1.95 -18.47 16.48
C ILE A 47 -3.36 -18.78 15.97
N ILE A 48 -3.49 -19.27 14.74
CA ILE A 48 -4.81 -19.56 14.14
C ILE A 48 -5.49 -20.82 14.72
N SER A 49 -4.71 -21.75 15.30
CA SER A 49 -5.22 -23.00 15.86
C SER A 49 -5.56 -22.89 17.36
N GLN A 50 -5.16 -21.80 18.01
CA GLN A 50 -5.46 -21.54 19.41
C GLN A 50 -6.74 -20.70 19.57
N PRO A 51 -7.50 -20.91 20.64
CA PRO A 51 -8.61 -20.03 20.97
C PRO A 51 -8.06 -18.64 21.34
N LEU A 52 -8.90 -17.64 21.18
CA LEU A 52 -8.57 -16.28 21.56
C LEU A 52 -8.55 -16.14 23.09
N TYR A 53 -7.43 -15.70 23.65
CA TYR A 53 -7.26 -15.45 25.08
C TYR A 53 -7.19 -13.94 25.35
N LYS A 54 -8.22 -13.38 26.00
CA LYS A 54 -8.34 -11.93 26.23
C LYS A 54 -7.20 -11.38 27.08
N GLU A 55 -6.73 -12.13 28.07
CA GLU A 55 -5.63 -11.76 28.96
C GLU A 55 -4.30 -11.71 28.21
N LYS A 56 -4.07 -12.67 27.32
CA LYS A 56 -2.90 -12.72 26.43
C LYS A 56 -2.89 -11.52 25.49
N PHE A 57 -4.03 -11.20 24.88
CA PHE A 57 -4.20 -10.01 24.06
C PHE A 57 -3.95 -8.73 24.86
N TYR A 58 -4.57 -8.60 26.04
CA TYR A 58 -4.47 -7.43 26.91
C TYR A 58 -3.01 -7.10 27.23
N TYR A 59 -2.23 -8.09 27.68
CA TYR A 59 -0.80 -7.90 27.93
C TYR A 59 -0.05 -7.49 26.66
N ALA A 60 -0.21 -8.24 25.57
CA ALA A 60 0.50 -7.97 24.32
C ALA A 60 0.22 -6.57 23.77
N TYR A 61 -1.04 -6.15 23.79
CA TYR A 61 -1.46 -4.84 23.30
C TYR A 61 -0.72 -3.71 24.01
N PHE A 62 -0.70 -3.73 25.36
CA PHE A 62 0.02 -2.72 26.12
C PHE A 62 1.53 -2.82 25.95
N LEU A 63 2.10 -4.01 25.97
CA LEU A 63 3.54 -4.20 25.78
C LEU A 63 4.00 -3.65 24.43
N TYR A 64 3.30 -3.99 23.34
CA TYR A 64 3.57 -3.48 22.00
C TYR A 64 3.57 -1.94 21.97
N TYR A 65 2.51 -1.33 22.51
CA TYR A 65 2.38 0.13 22.47
C TYR A 65 3.31 0.85 23.44
N ILE A 66 3.68 0.24 24.57
CA ILE A 66 4.70 0.75 25.49
C ILE A 66 6.05 0.82 24.79
N LYS A 67 6.45 -0.26 24.12
CA LYS A 67 7.66 -0.31 23.28
C LYS A 67 7.64 0.75 22.18
N GLU A 68 6.61 0.76 21.35
CA GLU A 68 6.49 1.69 20.22
C GLU A 68 6.48 3.16 20.68
N THR A 69 5.74 3.47 21.74
CA THR A 69 5.63 4.82 22.29
C THR A 69 6.95 5.29 22.89
N ALA A 70 7.64 4.42 23.66
CA ALA A 70 8.96 4.71 24.22
C ALA A 70 9.97 5.03 23.12
N ILE A 71 10.05 4.20 22.07
CA ILE A 71 10.95 4.40 20.93
C ILE A 71 10.65 5.72 20.22
N LYS A 72 9.37 6.04 19.99
CA LYS A 72 8.96 7.33 19.40
C LYS A 72 9.41 8.51 20.25
N TRP A 73 9.28 8.43 21.58
CA TRP A 73 9.72 9.50 22.48
C TRP A 73 11.23 9.68 22.48
N ILE A 74 11.99 8.58 22.50
CA ILE A 74 13.47 8.58 22.37
C ILE A 74 13.90 9.23 21.05
N ASN A 75 13.27 8.87 19.93
CA ASN A 75 13.58 9.42 18.62
C ASN A 75 13.32 10.93 18.52
N LYS A 76 12.25 11.41 19.19
CA LYS A 76 11.86 12.83 19.16
C LYS A 76 12.80 13.72 20.01
N GLN A 77 13.51 13.15 20.97
CA GLN A 77 14.38 13.90 21.85
C GLN A 77 15.64 14.38 21.11
N ASP A 78 16.12 15.59 21.40
CA ASP A 78 17.37 16.12 20.84
C ASP A 78 18.14 16.94 21.89
N LEU A 79 19.41 17.24 21.62
CA LEU A 79 20.29 18.04 22.48
C LEU A 79 20.41 19.50 22.00
N ALA A 80 20.38 20.43 22.96
CA ALA A 80 20.66 21.84 22.77
C ALA A 80 22.16 22.12 22.56
N SER A 81 23.02 21.28 23.13
CA SER A 81 24.48 21.42 23.07
C SER A 81 25.00 21.56 21.63
N LYS A 82 26.00 22.42 21.42
CA LYS A 82 26.71 22.57 20.14
C LYS A 82 27.87 21.58 19.96
N SER A 83 28.23 20.85 21.02
CA SER A 83 29.37 19.91 21.00
C SER A 83 29.12 18.71 20.09
N LYS A 84 30.00 18.50 19.10
CA LYS A 84 29.90 17.39 18.14
C LYS A 84 30.14 16.02 18.80
N THR A 85 31.05 15.94 19.77
CA THR A 85 31.36 14.71 20.51
C THR A 85 30.17 14.30 21.39
N LYS A 86 29.60 15.25 22.14
CA LYS A 86 28.42 15.02 23.00
C LYS A 86 27.20 14.56 22.20
N LYS A 87 26.95 15.17 21.02
CA LYS A 87 25.89 14.72 20.10
C LYS A 87 26.11 13.31 19.58
N LYS A 88 27.34 12.94 19.23
CA LYS A 88 27.66 11.58 18.76
C LYS A 88 27.39 10.55 19.86
N HIS A 89 27.85 10.83 21.08
CA HIS A 89 27.63 9.97 22.24
C HIS A 89 26.13 9.79 22.54
N PHE A 90 25.37 10.88 22.53
CA PHE A 90 23.92 10.85 22.71
C PHE A 90 23.17 10.02 21.65
N GLU A 91 23.54 10.15 20.38
CA GLU A 91 22.95 9.34 19.30
C GLU A 91 23.34 7.86 19.39
N GLU A 92 24.50 7.54 19.96
CA GLU A 92 24.91 6.16 20.24
C GLU A 92 24.13 5.57 21.41
N MET A 93 24.00 6.29 22.52
CA MET A 93 23.17 5.91 23.67
C MET A 93 21.73 5.66 23.24
N LYS A 94 21.12 6.56 22.46
CA LYS A 94 19.75 6.35 21.93
C LYS A 94 19.61 5.03 21.20
N ARG A 95 20.58 4.67 20.36
CA ARG A 95 20.55 3.42 19.58
C ARG A 95 20.71 2.21 20.48
N ASN A 96 21.54 2.29 21.52
CA ASN A 96 21.72 1.19 22.47
C ASN A 96 20.45 0.97 23.29
N LEU A 97 19.89 2.04 23.87
CA LEU A 97 18.62 1.99 24.57
C LEU A 97 17.50 1.44 23.69
N GLN A 98 17.40 1.88 22.43
CA GLN A 98 16.41 1.33 21.49
C GLN A 98 16.57 -0.17 21.26
N LYS A 99 17.80 -0.66 21.11
CA LYS A 99 18.06 -2.10 20.95
C LYS A 99 17.64 -2.89 22.18
N GLU A 100 17.91 -2.35 23.36
CA GLU A 100 17.57 -2.96 24.65
C GLU A 100 16.05 -3.04 24.87
N LEU A 101 15.34 -1.93 24.64
CA LEU A 101 13.87 -1.93 24.73
C LEU A 101 13.22 -2.88 23.70
N LEU A 102 13.80 -2.99 22.50
CA LEU A 102 13.35 -3.91 21.46
C LEU A 102 13.65 -5.38 21.80
N SER A 103 14.77 -5.66 22.49
CA SER A 103 15.17 -7.02 22.87
C SER A 103 14.48 -7.55 24.12
N TYR A 104 13.69 -6.73 24.82
CA TYR A 104 12.96 -7.14 26.01
C TYR A 104 12.00 -8.31 25.72
N LYS A 105 12.20 -9.44 26.41
CA LYS A 105 11.51 -10.73 26.18
C LYS A 105 10.85 -11.33 27.42
N ASN A 106 10.83 -10.64 28.56
CA ASN A 106 10.15 -11.18 29.75
C ASN A 106 8.64 -11.15 29.53
N VAL A 107 8.12 -12.23 28.98
CA VAL A 107 6.73 -12.41 28.61
C VAL A 107 6.20 -13.60 29.39
N PRO A 108 5.22 -13.39 30.29
CA PRO A 108 4.60 -14.48 31.02
C PRO A 108 3.97 -15.51 30.08
N SER A 109 4.10 -16.80 30.41
CA SER A 109 3.57 -17.91 29.58
C SER A 109 2.05 -18.03 29.64
N SER A 110 1.44 -17.57 30.73
CA SER A 110 -0.01 -17.53 30.94
C SER A 110 -0.37 -16.54 32.04
N PHE A 111 -1.60 -16.06 32.04
CA PHE A 111 -2.17 -15.23 33.10
C PHE A 111 -3.42 -15.92 33.65
N GLN A 112 -3.56 -15.96 34.97
CA GLN A 112 -4.72 -16.56 35.64
C GLN A 112 -5.82 -15.53 35.93
N SER A 113 -5.47 -14.23 35.97
CA SER A 113 -6.44 -13.17 36.20
C SER A 113 -6.06 -11.84 35.53
N PRO A 114 -7.04 -10.94 35.27
CA PRO A 114 -6.77 -9.58 34.80
C PRO A 114 -5.84 -8.77 35.71
N ASN A 115 -5.85 -9.03 37.03
CA ASN A 115 -4.98 -8.33 37.98
C ASN A 115 -3.51 -8.68 37.77
N GLU A 116 -3.19 -9.93 37.45
CA GLU A 116 -1.82 -10.35 37.09
C GLU A 116 -1.34 -9.65 35.82
N VAL A 117 -2.23 -9.52 34.82
CA VAL A 117 -1.94 -8.78 33.58
C VAL A 117 -1.61 -7.33 33.87
N ARG A 118 -2.43 -6.65 34.68
CA ARG A 118 -2.20 -5.25 35.08
C ARG A 118 -0.85 -5.08 35.77
N GLN A 119 -0.53 -5.95 36.73
CA GLN A 119 0.74 -5.86 37.45
C GLN A 119 1.93 -6.04 36.50
N ALA A 120 1.88 -7.03 35.61
CA ALA A 120 2.92 -7.23 34.61
C ALA A 120 3.08 -6.01 33.67
N ILE A 121 1.98 -5.34 33.29
CA ILE A 121 2.03 -4.10 32.49
C ILE A 121 2.63 -2.93 33.29
N ILE A 122 2.34 -2.82 34.58
CA ILE A 122 2.92 -1.81 35.45
C ILE A 122 4.44 -2.04 35.60
N ASP A 123 4.85 -3.27 35.85
CA ASP A 123 6.25 -3.64 36.06
C ASP A 123 7.10 -3.29 34.84
N ILE A 124 6.63 -3.65 33.64
CA ILE A 124 7.35 -3.35 32.39
C ILE A 124 7.35 -1.86 32.06
N ASN A 125 6.24 -1.17 32.32
CA ASN A 125 6.16 0.28 32.14
C ASN A 125 7.15 1.00 33.04
N ASN A 126 7.27 0.59 34.31
CA ASN A 126 8.23 1.16 35.26
C ASN A 126 9.66 0.86 34.85
N HIS A 127 9.96 -0.39 34.49
CA HIS A 127 11.28 -0.75 33.96
C HIS A 127 11.68 0.14 32.78
N PHE A 128 10.79 0.37 31.81
CA PHE A 128 11.09 1.22 30.66
C PHE A 128 11.27 2.70 31.04
N LYS A 129 10.52 3.20 32.03
CA LYS A 129 10.74 4.55 32.56
C LYS A 129 12.11 4.67 33.21
N ASP A 130 12.52 3.67 33.97
CA ASP A 130 13.81 3.66 34.68
C ASP A 130 14.97 3.61 33.69
N GLU A 131 14.93 2.72 32.69
CA GLU A 131 15.93 2.64 31.61
C GLU A 131 16.10 3.97 30.85
N ILE A 132 14.97 4.62 30.51
CA ILE A 132 15.00 5.95 29.89
C ILE A 132 15.58 6.97 30.85
N LYS A 133 15.20 6.94 32.14
CA LYS A 133 15.68 7.91 33.11
C LYS A 133 17.19 7.81 33.31
N GLU A 134 17.70 6.60 33.50
CA GLU A 134 19.12 6.32 33.67
C GLU A 134 19.91 6.76 32.44
N SER A 135 19.49 6.34 31.25
CA SER A 135 20.16 6.63 29.98
C SER A 135 20.23 8.13 29.65
N PHE A 136 19.21 8.91 30.03
CA PHE A 136 19.14 10.35 29.71
C PHE A 136 19.58 11.26 30.86
N SER A 137 19.86 10.73 32.05
CA SER A 137 20.21 11.51 33.25
C SER A 137 21.43 12.41 33.05
N GLU A 138 22.50 11.91 32.42
CA GLU A 138 23.72 12.68 32.14
C GLU A 138 23.53 13.84 31.15
N PHE A 139 22.40 13.85 30.44
CA PHE A 139 22.04 14.87 29.46
C PHE A 139 20.95 15.83 29.93
N GLU A 140 20.43 15.69 31.14
CA GLU A 140 19.22 16.38 31.61
C GLU A 140 19.23 17.89 31.30
N CYS A 141 20.32 18.59 31.63
CA CYS A 141 20.48 20.03 31.42
C CYS A 141 20.55 20.43 29.93
N ASP A 142 20.88 19.51 29.03
CA ASP A 142 21.05 19.75 27.60
C ASP A 142 19.86 19.27 26.76
N LEU A 143 18.85 18.63 27.35
CA LEU A 143 17.69 18.14 26.62
C LEU A 143 16.82 19.29 26.09
N LYS A 144 16.56 19.30 24.78
CA LYS A 144 15.61 20.23 24.16
C LYS A 144 14.17 19.93 24.55
N ASN A 145 13.36 20.98 24.46
CA ASN A 145 11.91 20.86 24.53
C ASN A 145 11.39 20.23 23.22
N SER A 146 11.07 18.94 23.25
CA SER A 146 10.66 18.14 22.09
C SER A 146 9.16 17.85 22.06
N PHE A 147 8.42 18.08 23.15
CA PHE A 147 7.03 17.63 23.28
C PHE A 147 5.99 18.76 23.34
N GLY A 148 6.41 20.02 23.15
CA GLY A 148 5.51 21.18 22.96
C GLY A 148 4.66 21.58 24.18
N SER A 149 4.60 20.75 25.22
CA SER A 149 3.89 21.05 26.48
C SER A 149 4.79 21.79 27.47
N LYS A 150 4.23 22.78 28.18
CA LYS A 150 4.89 23.46 29.31
C LYS A 150 5.20 22.52 30.47
N THR A 151 4.37 21.50 30.71
CA THR A 151 4.51 20.57 31.84
C THR A 151 5.41 19.38 31.54
N SER A 152 5.50 18.97 30.28
CA SER A 152 6.34 17.84 29.84
C SER A 152 7.22 18.27 28.65
N PRO A 153 8.20 19.17 28.86
CA PRO A 153 8.96 19.73 27.75
C PRO A 153 9.89 18.71 27.08
N ASN A 154 10.54 17.83 27.86
CA ASN A 154 11.49 16.81 27.40
C ASN A 154 11.04 15.39 27.80
N VAL A 155 11.78 14.38 27.36
CA VAL A 155 11.44 12.97 27.59
C VAL A 155 11.38 12.60 29.09
N LEU A 156 12.33 13.09 29.90
CA LEU A 156 12.41 12.82 31.34
C LEU A 156 11.16 13.34 32.08
N LYS A 157 10.81 14.61 31.86
CA LYS A 157 9.58 15.19 32.44
C LYS A 157 8.31 14.53 31.90
N LYS A 158 8.36 13.97 30.69
CA LYS A 158 7.21 13.27 30.12
C LYS A 158 6.97 11.92 30.80
N ILE A 159 8.01 11.12 31.00
CA ILE A 159 7.90 9.82 31.70
C ILE A 159 7.49 9.99 33.17
N GLU A 160 7.88 11.09 33.82
CA GLU A 160 7.50 11.40 35.20
C GLU A 160 6.03 11.77 35.36
N ASN A 161 5.43 12.38 34.34
CA ASN A 161 4.06 12.89 34.42
C ASN A 161 3.01 11.89 33.89
N VAL A 162 3.42 10.93 33.06
CA VAL A 162 2.53 9.93 32.47
C VAL A 162 2.35 8.73 33.41
N GLY A 163 1.16 8.12 33.39
CA GLY A 163 0.93 6.85 34.08
C GLY A 163 1.59 5.70 33.31
N ILE A 164 1.09 5.43 32.12
CA ILE A 164 1.59 4.40 31.21
C ILE A 164 2.22 5.07 29.98
N ILE A 165 3.40 4.61 29.52
CA ILE A 165 4.03 5.08 28.27
C ILE A 165 3.20 4.59 27.08
N PHE A 166 2.02 5.18 26.85
CA PHE A 166 1.06 4.68 25.88
C PHE A 166 0.43 5.84 25.11
N THR A 167 0.63 5.83 23.79
CA THR A 167 -0.05 6.74 22.87
C THR A 167 -0.32 6.05 21.53
N GLU A 168 -1.59 5.96 21.14
CA GLU A 168 -2.01 5.55 19.80
C GLU A 168 -2.87 6.67 19.18
N PRO A 169 -2.29 7.50 18.28
CA PRO A 169 -3.00 8.56 17.56
C PRO A 169 -4.31 8.13 16.90
N PHE A 170 -4.39 6.89 16.41
CA PHE A 170 -5.58 6.36 15.77
C PHE A 170 -6.76 6.21 16.73
N PHE A 171 -6.51 6.06 18.04
CA PHE A 171 -7.53 5.81 19.05
C PHE A 171 -7.65 6.93 20.09
N LEU A 172 -7.20 8.16 19.82
CA LEU A 172 -7.16 9.24 20.83
C LEU A 172 -8.51 9.57 21.48
N ASN A 173 -9.62 9.29 20.78
CA ASN A 173 -10.97 9.50 21.30
C ASN A 173 -11.43 8.40 22.28
N LEU A 174 -10.72 7.27 22.35
CA LEU A 174 -11.04 6.22 23.30
C LEU A 174 -10.64 6.63 24.72
N PRO A 175 -11.46 6.29 25.75
CA PRO A 175 -11.21 6.72 27.12
C PRO A 175 -9.83 6.34 27.67
N PHE A 176 -9.30 5.16 27.34
CA PHE A 176 -7.99 4.69 27.81
C PHE A 176 -6.80 5.33 27.06
N CYS A 177 -7.02 5.89 25.86
CA CYS A 177 -6.01 6.62 25.09
C CYS A 177 -5.93 8.11 25.43
N ASN A 178 -6.87 8.62 26.25
CA ASN A 178 -6.97 10.04 26.53
C ASN A 178 -5.81 10.51 27.42
N PRO A 179 -4.94 11.43 26.95
CA PRO A 179 -3.80 11.91 27.74
C PRO A 179 -4.16 12.56 29.08
N SER A 180 -5.39 13.09 29.21
CA SER A 180 -5.87 13.69 30.46
C SER A 180 -6.13 12.66 31.56
N LYS A 181 -6.47 11.42 31.18
CA LYS A 181 -6.70 10.28 32.08
C LYS A 181 -5.41 9.50 32.36
N ASN A 182 -4.50 9.43 31.39
CA ASN A 182 -3.21 8.76 31.53
C ASN A 182 -2.15 9.64 32.22
N LYS A 183 -2.37 9.98 33.50
CA LYS A 183 -1.42 10.71 34.35
C LYS A 183 -0.81 9.78 35.38
N LYS A 184 0.36 10.12 35.91
CA LYS A 184 1.02 9.38 36.99
C LYS A 184 0.06 9.19 38.17
N GLY A 185 -0.05 7.95 38.66
CA GLY A 185 -0.96 7.57 39.75
C GLY A 185 -2.42 7.31 39.30
N LYS A 186 -2.70 7.38 38.00
CA LYS A 186 -4.02 7.09 37.40
C LYS A 186 -3.98 5.89 36.44
N GLU A 187 -3.01 5.00 36.60
CA GLU A 187 -2.85 3.81 35.77
C GLU A 187 -4.09 2.93 35.84
N SER A 188 -4.72 2.82 37.03
CA SER A 188 -5.98 2.09 37.24
C SER A 188 -7.13 2.60 36.36
N ASP A 189 -7.25 3.92 36.17
CA ASP A 189 -8.30 4.52 35.33
C ASP A 189 -8.15 4.09 33.86
N VAL A 190 -6.90 3.95 33.39
CA VAL A 190 -6.58 3.49 32.04
C VAL A 190 -6.97 2.02 31.87
N PHE A 191 -6.63 1.18 32.85
CA PHE A 191 -6.96 -0.26 32.83
C PHE A 191 -8.47 -0.50 32.90
N LEU A 192 -9.18 0.17 33.80
CA LEU A 192 -10.64 0.07 33.92
C LEU A 192 -11.33 0.47 32.62
N ALA A 193 -10.89 1.55 31.99
CA ALA A 193 -11.43 1.99 30.71
C ALA A 193 -11.17 0.99 29.57
N PHE A 194 -9.99 0.37 29.54
CA PHE A 194 -9.66 -0.65 28.54
C PHE A 194 -10.47 -1.93 28.75
N GLU A 195 -10.65 -2.35 30.00
CA GLU A 195 -11.39 -3.55 30.37
C GLU A 195 -12.90 -3.43 30.14
N ASP A 196 -13.49 -2.27 30.45
CA ASP A 196 -14.89 -1.98 30.11
C ASP A 196 -15.13 -2.18 28.61
N MET A 197 -14.15 -1.83 27.77
CA MET A 197 -14.26 -2.03 26.33
C MET A 197 -14.01 -3.49 25.91
N LEU A 198 -12.99 -4.15 26.48
CA LEU A 198 -12.60 -5.52 26.11
C LEU A 198 -13.59 -6.60 26.60
N TYR A 199 -14.16 -6.41 27.78
CA TYR A 199 -15.04 -7.39 28.44
C TYR A 199 -16.52 -7.01 28.38
N ARG A 200 -16.86 -5.73 28.19
CA ARG A 200 -18.25 -5.24 28.22
C ARG A 200 -18.63 -4.43 26.97
N THR A 201 -17.80 -4.45 25.92
CA THR A 201 -18.04 -3.77 24.63
C THR A 201 -18.38 -2.27 24.73
N LYS A 202 -18.01 -1.62 25.85
CA LYS A 202 -18.33 -0.23 26.14
C LYS A 202 -17.24 0.70 25.59
N ILE A 203 -17.52 1.34 24.46
CA ILE A 203 -16.62 2.27 23.76
C ILE A 203 -16.75 3.71 24.31
N LYS A 204 -17.98 4.18 24.54
CA LYS A 204 -18.29 5.57 24.92
C LYS A 204 -19.45 5.66 25.90
N GLY A 205 -19.67 6.85 26.46
CA GLY A 205 -20.76 7.14 27.40
C GLY A 205 -22.03 7.71 26.75
N SER A 206 -22.23 7.54 25.44
CA SER A 206 -23.43 8.01 24.73
C SER A 206 -24.59 7.01 24.83
N ASP A 207 -25.73 7.36 24.24
CA ASP A 207 -26.96 6.53 24.20
C ASP A 207 -26.72 5.15 23.54
N THR A 208 -25.72 5.04 22.67
CA THR A 208 -25.24 3.77 22.07
C THR A 208 -23.78 3.50 22.46
N PRO A 209 -23.54 3.00 23.69
CA PRO A 209 -22.19 2.87 24.24
C PRO A 209 -21.28 1.90 23.47
N ASN A 210 -21.86 1.00 22.68
CA ASN A 210 -21.21 -0.04 21.88
C ASN A 210 -21.30 0.20 20.35
N ALA A 211 -21.65 1.42 19.91
CA ALA A 211 -21.79 1.73 18.48
C ALA A 211 -20.47 1.61 17.71
N LEU A 212 -20.53 0.99 16.54
CA LEU A 212 -19.42 0.88 15.61
C LEU A 212 -19.33 2.14 14.74
N ASP A 213 -18.54 3.13 15.17
CA ASP A 213 -18.41 4.43 14.51
C ASP A 213 -16.96 4.91 14.36
N LYS A 214 -16.81 6.17 13.95
CA LYS A 214 -15.52 6.87 13.81
C LYS A 214 -14.63 6.87 15.05
N THR A 215 -15.17 6.56 16.23
CA THR A 215 -14.41 6.46 17.48
C THR A 215 -13.47 5.27 17.44
N ILE A 216 -13.94 4.13 16.91
CA ILE A 216 -13.18 2.89 16.82
C ILE A 216 -12.51 2.68 15.46
N SER A 217 -13.08 3.28 14.40
CA SER A 217 -12.50 3.23 13.05
C SER A 217 -12.53 4.57 12.37
N LYS A 218 -11.36 5.14 12.04
CA LYS A 218 -11.32 6.40 11.28
C LYS A 218 -11.85 6.29 9.84
N PHE A 219 -12.16 5.09 9.37
CA PHE A 219 -12.79 4.81 8.08
C PHE A 219 -14.33 4.82 8.12
N MET A 220 -14.93 4.89 9.31
CA MET A 220 -16.38 4.91 9.48
C MET A 220 -16.91 6.33 9.73
N PHE A 221 -18.20 6.53 9.48
CA PHE A 221 -18.91 7.77 9.80
C PHE A 221 -19.06 7.93 11.31
N ALA A 222 -19.18 9.18 11.77
CA ALA A 222 -19.53 9.44 13.16
C ALA A 222 -21.02 9.13 13.40
N GLU A 223 -21.40 8.76 14.64
CA GLU A 223 -22.80 8.51 14.99
C GLU A 223 -23.73 9.69 14.63
N SER A 224 -23.27 10.92 14.90
CA SER A 224 -24.01 12.14 14.56
C SER A 224 -24.21 12.35 13.05
N GLU A 225 -23.31 11.81 12.21
CA GLU A 225 -23.40 11.93 10.74
C GLU A 225 -24.37 10.89 10.16
N ALA A 226 -24.49 9.73 10.81
CA ALA A 226 -25.35 8.63 10.36
C ALA A 226 -26.86 8.92 10.53
N LEU A 227 -27.23 9.82 11.45
CA LEU A 227 -28.63 10.21 11.72
C LEU A 227 -29.34 10.84 10.49
N ASN A 228 -28.60 11.32 9.49
CA ASN A 228 -29.16 11.87 8.25
C ASN A 228 -29.50 10.82 7.18
N ILE A 229 -29.24 9.53 7.44
CA ILE A 229 -29.60 8.43 6.53
C ILE A 229 -30.75 7.65 7.17
N LEU A 230 -31.99 8.01 6.81
CA LEU A 230 -33.27 7.48 7.33
C LEU A 230 -33.46 5.94 7.25
N TYR A 231 -32.49 5.17 6.75
CA TYR A 231 -32.67 3.75 6.40
C TYR A 231 -31.69 2.76 7.05
N CYS A 232 -30.74 3.19 7.90
CA CYS A 232 -29.84 2.27 8.60
C CYS A 232 -29.69 2.62 10.09
N LYS A 233 -30.07 1.70 10.98
CA LYS A 233 -29.63 1.73 12.39
C LYS A 233 -28.11 1.51 12.42
N ILE A 234 -27.38 2.29 13.21
CA ILE A 234 -25.94 2.08 13.39
C ILE A 234 -25.74 0.70 14.02
N GLN A 235 -24.88 -0.11 13.40
CA GLN A 235 -24.54 -1.43 13.91
C GLN A 235 -23.67 -1.29 15.17
N THR A 236 -23.88 -2.19 16.11
CA THR A 236 -23.16 -2.26 17.38
C THR A 236 -22.09 -3.34 17.34
N LEU A 237 -21.13 -3.30 18.26
CA LEU A 237 -20.15 -4.38 18.43
C LEU A 237 -20.83 -5.72 18.72
N ASP A 238 -21.95 -5.72 19.44
CA ASP A 238 -22.66 -6.94 19.79
C ASP A 238 -23.32 -7.57 18.56
N ASP A 239 -23.89 -6.76 17.66
CA ASP A 239 -24.40 -7.24 16.36
C ASP A 239 -23.29 -7.92 15.54
N PHE A 240 -22.07 -7.38 15.58
CA PHE A 240 -20.91 -7.95 14.90
C PHE A 240 -20.39 -9.22 15.58
N ASN A 241 -20.32 -9.24 16.91
CA ASN A 241 -19.91 -10.43 17.66
C ASN A 241 -20.88 -11.59 17.40
N GLU A 242 -22.19 -11.32 17.31
CA GLU A 242 -23.21 -12.31 16.94
C GLU A 242 -23.02 -12.80 15.50
N LEU A 243 -22.80 -11.87 14.55
CA LEU A 243 -22.66 -12.22 13.13
C LEU A 243 -21.42 -13.05 12.83
N PHE A 244 -20.30 -12.78 13.49
CA PHE A 244 -19.01 -13.42 13.22
C PHE A 244 -18.62 -14.51 14.22
N GLU A 245 -19.43 -14.73 15.27
CA GLU A 245 -19.13 -15.66 16.37
C GLU A 245 -17.72 -15.45 16.97
N GLN A 246 -17.27 -14.18 17.04
CA GLN A 246 -15.92 -13.81 17.45
C GLN A 246 -15.93 -12.48 18.22
N SER A 247 -14.98 -12.29 19.14
CA SER A 247 -14.78 -11.01 19.84
C SER A 247 -14.15 -9.93 18.93
N VAL A 248 -14.95 -9.30 18.07
CA VAL A 248 -14.53 -8.36 17.02
C VAL A 248 -13.74 -7.17 17.57
N ILE A 249 -14.04 -6.72 18.79
CA ILE A 249 -13.35 -5.60 19.45
C ILE A 249 -11.82 -5.75 19.50
N ILE A 250 -11.33 -6.99 19.66
CA ILE A 250 -9.89 -7.28 19.73
C ILE A 250 -9.23 -7.00 18.38
N TYR A 251 -9.85 -7.48 17.31
CA TYR A 251 -9.36 -7.23 15.96
C TYR A 251 -9.43 -5.75 15.62
N LEU A 252 -10.49 -5.05 15.99
CA LEU A 252 -10.61 -3.61 15.75
C LEU A 252 -9.50 -2.80 16.44
N LEU A 253 -9.13 -3.16 17.67
CA LEU A 253 -8.00 -2.54 18.36
C LEU A 253 -6.66 -2.81 17.68
N CYS A 254 -6.53 -3.97 17.05
CA CYS A 254 -5.33 -4.35 16.29
C CYS A 254 -5.26 -3.74 14.89
N PHE A 255 -6.31 -3.05 14.42
CA PHE A 255 -6.36 -2.52 13.07
C PHE A 255 -5.12 -1.68 12.67
N PRO A 256 -4.63 -0.71 13.48
CA PRO A 256 -3.45 0.07 13.13
C PRO A 256 -2.18 -0.78 13.05
N ILE A 257 -2.11 -1.85 13.84
CA ILE A 257 -0.96 -2.76 13.89
C ILE A 257 -0.82 -3.52 12.58
N ALA A 258 -1.91 -3.75 11.83
CA ALA A 258 -1.87 -4.43 10.54
C ALA A 258 -1.05 -3.69 9.48
N PHE A 259 -1.07 -2.35 9.54
CA PHE A 259 -0.42 -1.51 8.55
C PHE A 259 1.07 -1.43 8.79
N THR A 260 1.83 -1.57 7.72
CA THR A 260 3.28 -1.35 7.76
C THR A 260 3.55 0.11 7.46
N SER A 261 4.23 0.80 8.38
CA SER A 261 4.65 2.18 8.14
C SER A 261 5.81 2.22 7.13
N PHE A 262 5.75 3.15 6.20
CA PHE A 262 6.78 3.44 5.23
C PHE A 262 7.02 4.94 5.21
N PHE A 263 8.21 5.38 5.65
CA PHE A 263 8.62 6.79 5.76
C PHE A 263 7.46 7.71 6.17
N GLU A 264 7.33 7.97 7.48
CA GLU A 264 6.27 8.83 8.03
C GLU A 264 5.89 9.97 7.06
N PRO A 265 4.62 10.07 6.62
CA PRO A 265 3.44 9.52 7.28
C PRO A 265 2.73 8.34 6.57
N LYS A 266 3.34 7.64 5.61
CA LYS A 266 2.62 6.62 4.81
C LYS A 266 2.50 5.26 5.48
N PHE A 267 1.32 4.66 5.37
CA PHE A 267 0.97 3.34 5.91
C PHE A 267 0.36 2.48 4.81
N ILE A 268 0.78 1.21 4.74
CA ILE A 268 0.39 0.29 3.67
C ILE A 268 -0.04 -1.06 4.22
N LEU A 269 -1.11 -1.60 3.65
CA LEU A 269 -1.63 -2.94 3.90
C LEU A 269 -1.94 -3.62 2.57
N PHE A 270 -1.55 -4.89 2.41
CA PHE A 270 -2.05 -5.75 1.35
C PHE A 270 -3.22 -6.60 1.86
N TYR A 271 -4.30 -6.68 1.09
CA TYR A 271 -5.47 -7.46 1.43
C TYR A 271 -5.90 -8.36 0.26
N THR A 272 -6.22 -9.61 0.60
CA THR A 272 -6.90 -10.59 -0.24
C THR A 272 -7.85 -11.37 0.67
N ASN A 273 -8.86 -12.04 0.11
CA ASN A 273 -9.84 -12.81 0.89
C ASN A 273 -9.28 -14.11 1.52
N ASN A 274 -7.97 -14.31 1.50
CA ASN A 274 -7.29 -15.49 2.02
C ASN A 274 -6.31 -15.09 3.13
N LEU A 275 -6.62 -15.44 4.38
CA LEU A 275 -5.83 -15.09 5.56
C LEU A 275 -4.36 -15.48 5.45
N HIS A 276 -4.07 -16.72 5.05
CA HIS A 276 -2.71 -17.23 4.91
C HIS A 276 -1.90 -16.40 3.91
N SER A 277 -2.46 -16.13 2.74
CA SER A 277 -1.81 -15.35 1.69
C SER A 277 -1.61 -13.89 2.10
N SER A 278 -2.63 -13.29 2.71
CA SER A 278 -2.53 -11.94 3.26
C SER A 278 -1.43 -11.84 4.32
N TYR A 279 -1.33 -12.81 5.23
CA TYR A 279 -0.29 -12.86 6.26
C TYR A 279 1.11 -12.92 5.65
N HIS A 280 1.39 -13.93 4.80
CA HIS A 280 2.74 -14.13 4.26
C HIS A 280 3.21 -12.97 3.39
N ILE A 281 2.32 -12.41 2.57
CA ILE A 281 2.64 -11.24 1.74
C ILE A 281 2.96 -10.03 2.63
N ASN A 282 2.11 -9.70 3.60
CA ASN A 282 2.38 -8.56 4.49
C ASN A 282 3.64 -8.77 5.35
N LYS A 283 3.90 -10.00 5.80
CA LYS A 283 5.14 -10.33 6.52
C LYS A 283 6.37 -10.13 5.63
N SER A 284 6.32 -10.57 4.37
CA SER A 284 7.39 -10.33 3.40
C SER A 284 7.62 -8.83 3.12
N ILE A 285 6.54 -8.05 3.05
CA ILE A 285 6.60 -6.58 2.92
C ILE A 285 7.32 -5.97 4.12
N ARG A 286 6.92 -6.31 5.36
CA ARG A 286 7.56 -5.84 6.60
C ARG A 286 9.05 -6.13 6.62
N LEU A 287 9.42 -7.39 6.36
CA LEU A 287 10.82 -7.82 6.34
C LEU A 287 11.63 -7.08 5.27
N SER A 288 11.05 -6.89 4.09
CA SER A 288 11.70 -6.18 2.99
C SER A 288 11.90 -4.70 3.30
N LEU A 289 10.90 -4.04 3.91
CA LEU A 289 11.00 -2.65 4.32
C LEU A 289 12.02 -2.44 5.44
N ASN A 290 12.09 -3.36 6.41
CA ASN A 290 13.09 -3.33 7.48
C ASN A 290 14.52 -3.49 6.96
N ARG A 291 14.72 -4.18 5.83
CA ARG A 291 16.03 -4.36 5.18
C ARG A 291 16.46 -3.17 4.32
N LEU A 292 15.57 -2.24 3.98
CA LEU A 292 15.92 -1.09 3.15
C LEU A 292 16.76 -0.08 3.97
N GLU A 293 18.00 0.15 3.52
CA GLU A 293 18.83 1.19 4.13
C GLU A 293 18.22 2.58 3.97
N LYS A 294 18.50 3.48 4.94
CA LYS A 294 18.15 4.91 4.88
C LYS A 294 18.71 5.66 3.65
N LYS A 295 19.52 5.05 2.79
CA LYS A 295 20.00 5.63 1.52
C LYS A 295 19.22 5.13 0.29
N ASP A 296 18.50 4.02 0.42
CA ASP A 296 17.70 3.37 -0.63
C ASP A 296 16.25 3.87 -0.68
N ARG A 297 15.96 4.99 0.02
CA ARG A 297 14.64 5.60 0.28
C ARG A 297 13.82 6.01 -0.96
N ASN A 298 14.39 5.87 -2.15
CA ASN A 298 13.73 6.19 -3.42
C ASN A 298 13.08 4.97 -4.10
N LYS A 299 13.16 3.76 -3.54
CA LYS A 299 12.39 2.62 -4.04
C LYS A 299 10.91 2.82 -3.66
N ASP A 300 10.01 2.77 -4.65
CA ASP A 300 8.56 2.85 -4.40
C ASP A 300 8.12 1.68 -3.50
N VAL A 301 7.36 1.95 -2.44
CA VAL A 301 6.80 0.87 -1.59
C VAL A 301 6.01 -0.12 -2.40
N LEU A 302 5.23 0.40 -3.34
CA LEU A 302 4.44 -0.45 -4.20
C LEU A 302 5.32 -1.42 -4.97
N LYS A 303 6.58 -1.10 -5.27
CA LYS A 303 7.51 -2.07 -5.87
C LYS A 303 7.87 -3.17 -4.88
N VAL A 304 8.12 -2.84 -3.63
CA VAL A 304 8.37 -3.83 -2.56
C VAL A 304 7.14 -4.70 -2.34
N THR A 305 5.98 -4.09 -2.18
CA THR A 305 4.68 -4.75 -2.08
C THR A 305 4.45 -5.70 -3.24
N TRP A 306 4.67 -5.23 -4.47
CA TRP A 306 4.37 -6.04 -5.64
C TRP A 306 5.38 -7.15 -5.90
N ASN A 307 6.66 -6.91 -5.63
CA ASN A 307 7.64 -7.99 -5.62
C ASN A 307 7.23 -9.07 -4.60
N SER A 308 6.81 -8.67 -3.39
CA SER A 308 6.35 -9.62 -2.36
C SER A 308 5.13 -10.44 -2.82
N ILE A 309 4.17 -9.80 -3.50
CA ILE A 309 3.01 -10.49 -4.09
C ILE A 309 3.45 -11.49 -5.16
N LEU A 310 4.34 -11.07 -6.08
CA LEU A 310 4.82 -11.94 -7.15
C LEU A 310 5.63 -13.13 -6.65
N ASP A 311 6.54 -12.90 -5.71
CA ASP A 311 7.38 -13.95 -5.15
C ASP A 311 6.49 -15.02 -4.50
N TYR A 312 5.51 -14.60 -3.70
CA TYR A 312 4.53 -15.51 -3.11
C TYR A 312 3.69 -16.27 -4.16
N MET A 313 3.24 -15.58 -5.21
CA MET A 313 2.52 -16.23 -6.32
C MET A 313 3.34 -17.33 -7.02
N PHE A 314 4.62 -17.06 -7.26
CA PHE A 314 5.52 -18.02 -7.88
C PHE A 314 5.76 -19.22 -6.97
N GLU A 315 5.99 -19.00 -5.68
CA GLU A 315 6.20 -20.05 -4.69
C GLU A 315 4.99 -20.99 -4.58
N GLN A 316 3.77 -20.44 -4.59
CA GLN A 316 2.53 -21.20 -4.45
C GLN A 316 2.05 -21.90 -5.74
N LYS A 317 2.85 -21.88 -6.82
CA LYS A 317 2.55 -22.52 -8.12
C LYS A 317 1.11 -22.32 -8.61
N SER A 318 0.55 -21.11 -8.38
CA SER A 318 -0.76 -20.67 -8.90
C SER A 318 -2.01 -21.44 -8.44
N ILE A 319 -2.19 -21.66 -7.12
CA ILE A 319 -3.55 -21.87 -6.52
C ILE A 319 -4.30 -20.53 -6.35
N PHE A 320 -3.58 -19.42 -6.52
CA PHE A 320 -3.98 -18.08 -6.13
C PHE A 320 -4.41 -17.23 -7.35
N SER A 321 -5.57 -16.59 -7.27
CA SER A 321 -6.04 -15.63 -8.29
C SER A 321 -5.48 -14.24 -7.97
N LEU A 322 -4.97 -13.52 -8.98
CA LEU A 322 -4.58 -12.10 -8.87
C LEU A 322 -5.78 -11.14 -8.68
N GLU A 323 -6.99 -11.67 -8.75
CA GLU A 323 -8.24 -10.92 -8.59
C GLU A 323 -8.56 -10.71 -7.11
N ASN A 324 -9.36 -9.68 -6.79
CA ASN A 324 -9.81 -9.36 -5.43
C ASN A 324 -8.65 -9.08 -4.44
N MET A 325 -7.58 -8.50 -4.97
CA MET A 325 -6.46 -7.98 -4.19
C MET A 325 -6.54 -6.47 -4.10
N TYR A 326 -6.19 -5.95 -2.93
CA TYR A 326 -6.18 -4.53 -2.66
C TYR A 326 -4.88 -4.16 -1.94
N VAL A 327 -4.23 -3.11 -2.43
CA VAL A 327 -3.24 -2.38 -1.64
C VAL A 327 -3.93 -1.13 -1.10
N ILE A 328 -3.94 -1.00 0.22
CA ILE A 328 -4.57 0.11 0.92
C ILE A 328 -3.44 0.99 1.44
N GLU A 329 -3.41 2.25 1.00
CA GLU A 329 -2.43 3.25 1.43
C GLU A 329 -3.13 4.40 2.16
N HIS A 330 -2.53 4.97 3.20
CA HIS A 330 -2.97 6.23 3.80
C HIS A 330 -1.81 7.02 4.43
N ASP A 331 -1.97 8.33 4.61
CA ASP A 331 -0.97 9.26 5.19
C ASP A 331 -1.14 9.42 6.72
N GLY A 332 -1.67 8.40 7.40
CA GLY A 332 -1.94 8.46 8.85
C GLY A 332 -3.23 9.21 9.22
N VAL A 333 -3.31 9.62 10.49
CA VAL A 333 -4.46 10.32 11.08
C VAL A 333 -4.04 11.71 11.50
N ASP A 334 -4.85 12.71 11.19
CA ASP A 334 -4.57 14.11 11.52
C ASP A 334 -5.02 14.50 12.95
N ASN A 335 -4.75 15.76 13.31
CA ASN A 335 -5.13 16.31 14.62
C ASN A 335 -6.65 16.36 14.82
N GLN A 336 -7.45 16.35 13.75
CA GLN A 336 -8.91 16.29 13.79
C GLN A 336 -9.44 14.85 13.81
N GLN A 337 -8.55 13.85 13.93
CA GLN A 337 -8.89 12.43 13.93
C GLN A 337 -9.49 11.97 12.59
N ASN A 338 -9.10 12.60 11.48
CA ASN A 338 -9.44 12.19 10.14
C ASN A 338 -8.28 11.44 9.49
N ILE A 339 -8.58 10.37 8.76
CA ILE A 339 -7.59 9.66 7.97
C ILE A 339 -7.25 10.47 6.70
N GLN A 340 -5.96 10.60 6.40
CA GLN A 340 -5.49 11.40 5.27
C GLN A 340 -5.12 10.56 4.05
N SER A 341 -5.41 11.08 2.85
CA SER A 341 -4.95 10.55 1.56
C SER A 341 -5.13 9.05 1.36
N VAL A 342 -6.31 8.51 1.70
CA VAL A 342 -6.61 7.09 1.53
C VAL A 342 -6.66 6.73 0.05
N ASN A 343 -5.85 5.76 -0.37
CA ASN A 343 -5.87 5.20 -1.71
C ASN A 343 -6.14 3.69 -1.66
N TYR A 344 -7.09 3.24 -2.45
CA TYR A 344 -7.38 1.83 -2.67
C TYR A 344 -6.90 1.44 -4.08
N ILE A 345 -5.89 0.59 -4.15
CA ILE A 345 -5.34 0.10 -5.41
C ILE A 345 -5.78 -1.35 -5.56
N GLY A 346 -6.88 -1.56 -6.28
CA GLY A 346 -7.41 -2.88 -6.61
C GLY A 346 -6.87 -3.40 -7.95
N ILE A 347 -6.66 -4.71 -8.05
CA ILE A 347 -6.33 -5.36 -9.33
C ILE A 347 -7.63 -5.90 -9.93
N SER A 348 -8.11 -5.29 -11.01
CA SER A 348 -9.25 -5.85 -11.74
C SER A 348 -8.85 -7.11 -12.51
N LYS A 349 -9.82 -7.96 -12.80
CA LYS A 349 -9.68 -9.17 -13.63
C LYS A 349 -8.89 -8.93 -14.92
N LEU A 350 -9.21 -7.86 -15.65
CA LEU A 350 -8.47 -7.42 -16.84
C LEU A 350 -6.96 -7.28 -16.57
N HIS A 351 -6.59 -6.49 -15.55
CA HIS A 351 -5.18 -6.24 -15.23
C HIS A 351 -4.51 -7.51 -14.72
N ALA A 352 -5.19 -8.30 -13.87
CA ALA A 352 -4.72 -9.58 -13.39
C ALA A 352 -4.36 -10.54 -14.54
N SER A 353 -5.28 -10.74 -15.49
CA SER A 353 -5.07 -11.63 -16.65
C SER A 353 -3.83 -11.23 -17.46
N ILE A 354 -3.60 -9.92 -17.65
CA ILE A 354 -2.42 -9.41 -18.37
C ILE A 354 -1.13 -9.65 -17.58
N LEU A 355 -1.18 -9.49 -16.25
CA LEU A 355 -0.01 -9.58 -15.36
C LEU A 355 0.45 -11.02 -15.07
N LEU A 356 -0.41 -12.01 -15.35
CA LEU A 356 -0.02 -13.42 -15.30
C LEU A 356 1.04 -13.78 -16.34
N ASP A 357 1.09 -13.07 -17.48
CA ASP A 357 2.13 -13.29 -18.49
C ASP A 357 3.48 -12.70 -18.04
N ASN A 358 4.47 -13.58 -17.88
CA ASN A 358 5.81 -13.23 -17.42
C ASN A 358 6.51 -12.21 -18.34
N LYS A 359 6.30 -12.30 -19.66
CA LYS A 359 6.95 -11.44 -20.65
C LYS A 359 6.33 -10.05 -20.63
N ILE A 360 5.01 -9.94 -20.55
CA ILE A 360 4.33 -8.67 -20.39
C ILE A 360 4.76 -8.01 -19.08
N ARG A 361 4.63 -8.74 -17.97
CA ARG A 361 4.94 -8.25 -16.63
C ARG A 361 6.38 -7.73 -16.52
N SER A 362 7.36 -8.47 -17.01
CA SER A 362 8.78 -8.04 -16.98
C SER A 362 9.04 -6.78 -17.81
N ASN A 363 8.32 -6.56 -18.92
CA ASN A 363 8.49 -5.37 -19.74
C ASN A 363 7.86 -4.12 -19.12
N ILE A 364 6.78 -4.25 -18.34
CA ILE A 364 6.13 -3.11 -17.67
C ILE A 364 6.60 -2.89 -16.23
N ASN A 365 7.28 -3.86 -15.60
CA ASN A 365 7.87 -3.70 -14.27
C ASN A 365 9.20 -2.92 -14.31
N ILE A 366 9.17 -1.70 -14.87
CA ILE A 366 10.35 -0.82 -14.98
C ILE A 366 10.04 0.64 -14.68
N TYR A 367 11.08 1.39 -14.29
CA TYR A 367 11.02 2.84 -14.21
C TYR A 367 11.32 3.48 -15.57
N LEU A 368 10.43 4.35 -16.02
CA LEU A 368 10.57 5.12 -17.25
C LEU A 368 10.86 6.58 -16.93
N LYS A 369 11.92 7.14 -17.53
CA LYS A 369 12.23 8.57 -17.46
C LYS A 369 11.32 9.32 -18.42
N TYR A 370 10.61 10.34 -17.96
CA TYR A 370 9.64 11.03 -18.82
C TYR A 370 9.82 12.54 -18.88
N GLN A 371 10.55 13.13 -17.93
CA GLN A 371 10.79 14.57 -17.92
C GLN A 371 12.16 14.86 -17.32
N LYS A 372 12.85 15.87 -17.86
CA LYS A 372 14.07 16.43 -17.26
C LYS A 372 13.74 17.76 -16.60
N ILE A 373 14.11 17.90 -15.33
CA ILE A 373 14.01 19.16 -14.59
C ILE A 373 15.40 19.50 -14.10
N LYS A 374 15.96 20.60 -14.61
CA LYS A 374 17.36 20.99 -14.39
C LYS A 374 18.31 19.84 -14.80
N LYS A 375 19.11 19.32 -13.87
CA LYS A 375 20.05 18.19 -14.08
C LYS A 375 19.49 16.82 -13.64
N LYS A 376 18.22 16.72 -13.24
CA LYS A 376 17.60 15.47 -12.74
C LYS A 376 16.47 15.01 -13.65
N TYR A 377 16.38 13.69 -13.85
CA TYR A 377 15.29 13.05 -14.57
C TYR A 377 14.19 12.64 -13.59
N LYS A 378 12.95 13.04 -13.87
CA LYS A 378 11.77 12.44 -13.25
C LYS A 378 11.50 11.07 -13.88
N GLN A 379 11.14 10.12 -13.03
CA GLN A 379 10.84 8.75 -13.41
C GLN A 379 9.48 8.35 -12.85
N LYS A 380 8.78 7.46 -13.56
CA LYS A 380 7.57 6.79 -13.08
C LYS A 380 7.68 5.30 -13.29
N TRP A 381 7.11 4.51 -12.38
CA TRP A 381 7.05 3.06 -12.51
C TRP A 381 5.83 2.67 -13.35
N LEU A 382 6.05 2.06 -14.52
CA LEU A 382 4.99 1.79 -15.50
C LEU A 382 3.90 0.86 -14.94
N LEU A 383 4.32 -0.21 -14.26
CA LEU A 383 3.42 -1.18 -13.64
C LEU A 383 2.48 -0.56 -12.60
N ARG A 384 2.95 0.43 -11.82
CA ARG A 384 2.09 1.17 -10.89
C ARG A 384 1.00 1.93 -11.62
N GLU A 385 1.36 2.70 -12.65
CA GLU A 385 0.37 3.47 -13.41
C GLU A 385 -0.65 2.53 -14.06
N PHE A 386 -0.19 1.38 -14.57
CA PHE A 386 -1.05 0.35 -15.14
C PHE A 386 -2.05 -0.22 -14.12
N ILE A 387 -1.58 -0.71 -12.97
CA ILE A 387 -2.45 -1.31 -11.94
C ILE A 387 -3.40 -0.28 -11.33
N SER A 388 -2.96 0.97 -11.18
CA SER A 388 -3.82 2.08 -10.73
C SER A 388 -4.83 2.54 -11.79
N GLY A 389 -4.91 1.87 -12.95
CA GLY A 389 -5.85 2.21 -14.02
C GLY A 389 -5.55 3.53 -14.74
N ARG A 390 -4.33 4.07 -14.60
CA ARG A 390 -3.90 5.31 -15.26
C ARG A 390 -3.41 5.02 -16.68
N PRO A 391 -3.65 5.92 -17.65
CA PRO A 391 -3.19 5.72 -19.02
C PRO A 391 -1.66 5.76 -19.10
N LEU A 392 -1.09 4.84 -19.86
CA LEU A 392 0.35 4.70 -20.10
C LEU A 392 0.82 5.58 -21.28
N TYR A 393 -0.04 5.84 -22.26
CA TYR A 393 0.25 6.58 -23.48
C TYR A 393 0.86 7.96 -23.20
N PRO A 394 0.29 8.81 -22.32
CA PRO A 394 0.89 10.13 -22.03
C PRO A 394 2.31 10.02 -21.47
N LEU A 395 2.56 8.98 -20.68
CA LEU A 395 3.88 8.74 -20.08
C LEU A 395 4.89 8.28 -21.13
N ILE A 396 4.49 7.38 -22.03
CA ILE A 396 5.33 6.94 -23.15
C ILE A 396 5.61 8.10 -24.12
N LEU A 397 4.61 8.92 -24.44
CA LEU A 397 4.76 10.09 -25.30
C LEU A 397 5.78 11.08 -24.73
N GLN A 398 5.72 11.35 -23.43
CA GLN A 398 6.69 12.19 -22.73
C GLN A 398 8.10 11.57 -22.74
N HIS A 399 8.22 10.26 -22.58
CA HIS A 399 9.49 9.54 -22.73
C HIS A 399 10.07 9.70 -24.15
N CYS A 400 9.25 9.55 -25.20
CA CYS A 400 9.67 9.76 -26.59
C CYS A 400 10.17 11.20 -26.82
N LEU A 401 9.42 12.20 -26.36
CA LEU A 401 9.81 13.61 -26.48
C LEU A 401 11.15 13.87 -25.78
N LEU A 402 11.34 13.30 -24.59
CA LEU A 402 12.60 13.41 -23.87
C LEU A 402 13.75 12.77 -24.66
N CYS A 403 13.55 11.60 -25.26
CA CYS A 403 14.57 10.91 -26.04
C CYS A 403 14.92 11.64 -27.34
N ILE A 404 13.95 12.29 -27.99
CA ILE A 404 14.19 13.11 -29.19
C ILE A 404 14.97 14.40 -28.83
N THR A 405 14.59 15.06 -27.74
CA THR A 405 15.11 16.40 -27.40
C THR A 405 16.42 16.37 -26.60
N ASP A 406 16.69 15.29 -25.86
CA ASP A 406 17.85 15.19 -24.98
C ASP A 406 18.83 14.11 -25.43
N SER A 407 19.85 14.53 -26.19
CA SER A 407 20.95 13.67 -26.66
C SER A 407 21.76 13.02 -25.54
N SER A 408 21.66 13.51 -24.29
CA SER A 408 22.31 12.92 -23.12
C SER A 408 21.57 11.70 -22.54
N ASN A 409 20.31 11.47 -22.92
CA ASN A 409 19.53 10.34 -22.43
C ASN A 409 19.78 9.07 -23.26
N LYS A 410 20.92 8.40 -23.02
CA LYS A 410 21.37 7.22 -23.79
C LYS A 410 20.54 5.94 -23.62
N ILE A 411 19.57 5.88 -22.70
CA ILE A 411 18.81 4.64 -22.39
C ILE A 411 17.36 4.78 -22.85
N PHE A 412 17.11 4.33 -24.08
CA PHE A 412 15.76 4.19 -24.62
C PHE A 412 15.22 2.79 -24.32
N ARG A 413 14.03 2.70 -23.73
CA ARG A 413 13.40 1.44 -23.33
C ARG A 413 12.34 1.04 -24.35
N PHE A 414 12.79 0.63 -25.53
CA PHE A 414 11.90 0.29 -26.65
C PHE A 414 10.86 -0.76 -26.30
N SER A 415 11.30 -1.94 -25.83
CA SER A 415 10.39 -3.06 -25.54
C SER A 415 9.31 -2.68 -24.53
N SER A 416 9.70 -2.06 -23.42
CA SER A 416 8.75 -1.59 -22.41
C SER A 416 7.74 -0.59 -22.97
N SER A 417 8.20 0.36 -23.78
CA SER A 417 7.31 1.36 -24.40
C SER A 417 6.34 0.74 -25.40
N LEU A 418 6.81 -0.22 -26.20
CA LEU A 418 5.97 -0.97 -27.14
C LEU A 418 4.89 -1.77 -26.42
N TYR A 419 5.28 -2.52 -25.38
CA TYR A 419 4.33 -3.31 -24.59
C TYR A 419 3.27 -2.40 -23.95
N SER A 420 3.68 -1.28 -23.35
CA SER A 420 2.76 -0.32 -22.75
C SER A 420 1.74 0.24 -23.74
N LEU A 421 2.17 0.60 -24.96
CA LEU A 421 1.26 1.13 -25.99
C LEU A 421 0.29 0.07 -26.52
N ILE A 422 0.74 -1.15 -26.77
CA ILE A 422 -0.13 -2.22 -27.25
C ILE A 422 -1.14 -2.65 -26.20
N ILE A 423 -0.71 -2.78 -24.93
CA ILE A 423 -1.62 -3.07 -23.83
C ILE A 423 -2.71 -2.01 -23.76
N GLU A 424 -2.35 -0.73 -23.83
CA GLU A 424 -3.35 0.34 -23.78
C GLU A 424 -4.27 0.38 -25.00
N ALA A 425 -3.73 0.17 -26.20
CA ALA A 425 -4.51 0.12 -27.44
C ALA A 425 -5.59 -0.96 -27.38
N ILE A 426 -5.22 -2.18 -26.97
CA ILE A 426 -6.14 -3.32 -26.86
C ILE A 426 -7.17 -3.11 -25.74
N ILE A 427 -6.74 -2.63 -24.56
CA ILE A 427 -7.68 -2.32 -23.47
C ILE A 427 -8.70 -1.26 -23.90
N ARG A 428 -8.27 -0.24 -24.65
CA ARG A 428 -9.16 0.81 -25.11
C ARG A 428 -10.14 0.33 -26.18
N GLU A 429 -9.69 -0.55 -27.09
CA GLU A 429 -10.55 -1.21 -28.07
C GLU A 429 -11.62 -2.07 -27.36
N LEU A 430 -11.24 -2.87 -26.37
CA LEU A 430 -12.17 -3.70 -25.58
C LEU A 430 -13.20 -2.88 -24.80
N LYS A 431 -12.80 -1.74 -24.21
CA LYS A 431 -13.73 -0.87 -23.48
C LYS A 431 -14.80 -0.22 -24.39
N ASN A 432 -14.51 -0.08 -25.68
CA ASN A 432 -15.39 0.58 -26.64
C ASN A 432 -16.32 -0.39 -27.37
N GLU A 433 -16.08 -1.69 -27.30
CA GLU A 433 -17.08 -2.66 -27.72
C GLU A 433 -18.32 -2.49 -26.83
N LYS A 434 -19.47 -2.17 -27.45
CA LYS A 434 -20.78 -1.96 -26.81
C LYS A 434 -21.36 -3.28 -26.25
N ARG A 435 -20.56 -4.00 -25.47
CA ARG A 435 -20.78 -5.36 -24.97
C ARG A 435 -20.87 -5.42 -23.45
N LEU A 436 -20.99 -4.28 -22.78
CA LEU A 436 -21.41 -4.23 -21.38
C LEU A 436 -22.71 -5.05 -21.27
N PHE A 437 -22.67 -6.14 -20.49
CA PHE A 437 -23.75 -7.14 -20.32
C PHE A 437 -23.95 -8.18 -21.43
N SER A 438 -23.02 -8.35 -22.37
CA SER A 438 -23.05 -9.51 -23.27
C SER A 438 -22.66 -10.79 -22.54
N LYS A 439 -23.16 -11.96 -23.01
CA LYS A 439 -22.77 -13.27 -22.48
C LYS A 439 -21.25 -13.53 -22.58
N ASP A 440 -20.60 -12.86 -23.52
CA ASP A 440 -19.17 -13.02 -23.81
C ASP A 440 -18.27 -12.02 -23.05
N PHE A 441 -18.86 -11.11 -22.26
CA PHE A 441 -18.13 -10.07 -21.51
C PHE A 441 -17.03 -10.64 -20.60
N PHE A 442 -17.23 -11.86 -20.08
CA PHE A 442 -16.26 -12.56 -19.23
C PHE A 442 -15.38 -13.57 -19.98
N SER A 443 -15.72 -13.96 -21.23
CA SER A 443 -14.92 -14.90 -22.03
C SER A 443 -13.79 -14.23 -22.81
N ASP A 444 -13.92 -12.94 -23.12
CA ASP A 444 -12.94 -12.20 -23.93
C ASP A 444 -11.56 -12.07 -23.25
N TYR A 445 -11.48 -12.20 -21.93
CA TYR A 445 -10.19 -12.18 -21.21
C TYR A 445 -9.29 -13.38 -21.50
N ASN A 446 -9.85 -14.50 -22.00
CA ASN A 446 -9.09 -15.73 -22.26
C ASN A 446 -8.11 -15.57 -23.43
N PHE A 447 -8.44 -14.71 -24.40
CA PHE A 447 -7.59 -14.47 -25.57
C PHE A 447 -6.77 -13.18 -25.46
N LEU A 448 -7.09 -12.30 -24.51
CA LEU A 448 -6.44 -11.01 -24.29
C LEU A 448 -4.90 -11.07 -24.32
N VAL A 449 -4.29 -12.00 -23.57
CA VAL A 449 -2.82 -12.14 -23.51
C VAL A 449 -2.26 -12.61 -24.84
N ARG A 450 -2.97 -13.52 -25.53
CA ARG A 450 -2.57 -13.99 -26.86
C ARG A 450 -2.62 -12.83 -27.86
N ASP A 451 -3.70 -12.07 -27.84
CA ASP A 451 -3.93 -10.95 -28.76
C ASP A 451 -2.92 -9.82 -28.52
N ILE A 452 -2.58 -9.52 -27.26
CA ILE A 452 -1.47 -8.61 -26.91
C ILE A 452 -0.15 -9.13 -27.49
N ASN A 453 0.18 -10.40 -27.28
CA ASN A 453 1.44 -10.98 -27.75
C ASN A 453 1.52 -11.02 -29.29
N GLU A 454 0.42 -11.31 -29.97
CA GLU A 454 0.33 -11.30 -31.43
C GLU A 454 0.47 -9.87 -31.97
N GLU A 455 -0.25 -8.92 -31.39
CA GLU A 455 -0.19 -7.52 -31.83
C GLU A 455 1.19 -6.91 -31.58
N ILE A 456 1.88 -7.28 -30.49
CA ILE A 456 3.29 -6.89 -30.27
C ILE A 456 4.18 -7.42 -31.40
N ARG A 457 4.01 -8.67 -31.83
CA ARG A 457 4.79 -9.25 -32.94
C ARG A 457 4.50 -8.53 -34.24
N ASN A 458 3.22 -8.33 -34.57
CA ASN A 458 2.78 -7.66 -35.78
C ASN A 458 3.26 -6.20 -35.83
N SER A 459 2.97 -5.42 -34.79
CA SER A 459 3.37 -4.02 -34.69
C SER A 459 4.90 -3.85 -34.70
N SER A 460 5.65 -4.75 -34.06
CA SER A 460 7.13 -4.75 -34.13
C SER A 460 7.64 -5.09 -35.54
N TYR A 461 6.99 -6.01 -36.25
CA TYR A 461 7.37 -6.38 -37.61
C TYR A 461 7.13 -5.23 -38.59
N TYR A 462 5.91 -4.67 -38.60
CA TYR A 462 5.55 -3.59 -39.52
C TYR A 462 6.31 -2.30 -39.24
N SER A 463 6.52 -1.92 -37.98
CA SER A 463 7.34 -0.76 -37.64
C SER A 463 8.80 -0.96 -38.09
N SER A 464 9.35 -2.17 -37.95
CA SER A 464 10.70 -2.50 -38.44
C SER A 464 10.80 -2.45 -39.97
N LEU A 465 9.75 -2.86 -40.70
CA LEU A 465 9.69 -2.71 -42.15
C LEU A 465 9.69 -1.23 -42.55
N ILE A 466 8.90 -0.38 -41.89
CA ILE A 466 8.91 1.07 -42.10
C ILE A 466 10.32 1.62 -41.89
N LEU A 467 10.98 1.21 -40.80
CA LEU A 467 12.35 1.63 -40.48
C LEU A 467 13.36 1.23 -41.56
N SER A 468 13.19 0.07 -42.19
CA SER A 468 14.11 -0.43 -43.22
C SER A 468 14.09 0.41 -44.50
N LEU A 469 13.01 1.16 -44.73
CA LEU A 469 12.85 2.05 -45.89
C LEU A 469 13.40 3.45 -45.65
N ILE A 470 13.75 3.81 -44.41
CA ILE A 470 14.13 5.17 -44.03
C ILE A 470 15.64 5.21 -43.74
N PRO A 471 16.42 6.06 -44.46
CA PRO A 471 17.84 6.27 -44.21
C PRO A 471 18.14 6.70 -42.77
N LYS A 472 19.27 6.26 -42.20
CA LYS A 472 19.61 6.49 -40.77
C LYS A 472 19.65 7.97 -40.39
N ASP A 473 20.13 8.81 -41.28
CA ASP A 473 20.27 10.26 -41.17
C ASP A 473 18.92 11.00 -41.16
N GLU A 474 17.89 10.45 -41.81
CA GLU A 474 16.55 11.06 -41.82
C GLU A 474 15.68 10.69 -40.60
N LYS A 475 16.02 9.61 -39.88
CA LYS A 475 15.17 9.07 -38.81
C LYS A 475 14.86 10.06 -37.70
N LEU A 476 15.89 10.77 -37.21
CA LEU A 476 15.71 11.71 -36.11
C LEU A 476 14.82 12.88 -36.53
N LYS A 477 15.08 13.46 -37.71
CA LYS A 477 14.26 14.54 -38.26
C LYS A 477 12.80 14.11 -38.44
N LEU A 478 12.59 12.96 -39.07
CA LEU A 478 11.27 12.41 -39.28
C LEU A 478 10.54 12.13 -37.96
N SER A 479 11.24 11.59 -36.94
CA SER A 479 10.65 11.34 -35.62
C SER A 479 10.20 12.63 -34.93
N THR A 480 10.98 13.72 -35.05
CA THR A 480 10.65 15.05 -34.53
C THR A 480 9.42 15.64 -35.21
N ASP A 481 9.35 15.57 -36.54
CA ASP A 481 8.21 16.10 -37.29
C ASP A 481 6.92 15.31 -36.94
N LEU A 482 7.01 13.98 -36.96
CA LEU A 482 5.87 13.11 -36.67
C LEU A 482 5.36 13.27 -35.23
N ILE A 483 6.24 13.45 -34.24
CA ILE A 483 5.79 13.64 -32.85
C ILE A 483 5.09 14.98 -32.66
N HIS A 484 5.53 16.05 -33.34
CA HIS A 484 4.84 17.34 -33.32
C HIS A 484 3.45 17.27 -33.98
N ILE A 485 3.32 16.51 -35.07
CA ILE A 485 2.03 16.26 -35.72
C ILE A 485 1.11 15.46 -34.78
N LEU A 486 1.64 14.42 -34.14
CA LEU A 486 0.89 13.57 -33.21
C LEU A 486 0.39 14.36 -32.00
N LEU A 487 1.19 15.29 -31.45
CA LEU A 487 0.80 16.19 -30.37
C LEU A 487 -0.40 17.08 -30.75
N LYS A 488 -0.49 17.49 -32.02
CA LYS A 488 -1.63 18.25 -32.56
C LYS A 488 -2.84 17.37 -32.88
N LYS A 489 -2.76 16.05 -32.68
CA LYS A 489 -3.80 15.05 -32.97
C LYS A 489 -4.29 15.06 -34.43
N GLN A 490 -3.42 15.42 -35.37
CA GLN A 490 -3.78 15.51 -36.79
C GLN A 490 -3.55 14.17 -37.52
N LYS A 491 -4.49 13.23 -37.35
CA LYS A 491 -4.44 11.86 -37.90
C LYS A 491 -4.13 11.80 -39.41
N ILE A 492 -4.88 12.53 -40.22
CA ILE A 492 -4.71 12.53 -41.69
C ILE A 492 -3.35 13.11 -42.10
N TYR A 493 -2.94 14.22 -41.46
CA TYR A 493 -1.67 14.87 -41.75
C TYR A 493 -0.48 13.98 -41.36
N PHE A 494 -0.58 13.27 -40.23
CA PHE A 494 0.42 12.30 -39.79
C PHE A 494 0.65 11.23 -40.86
N LEU A 495 -0.43 10.62 -41.34
CA LEU A 495 -0.36 9.56 -42.34
C LEU A 495 0.21 10.08 -43.66
N ASN A 496 -0.28 11.21 -44.15
CA ASN A 496 0.18 11.80 -45.42
C ASN A 496 1.66 12.16 -45.36
N TYR A 497 2.12 12.71 -44.23
CA TYR A 497 3.54 13.04 -44.04
C TYR A 497 4.41 11.78 -44.05
N LEU A 498 4.01 10.74 -43.31
CA LEU A 498 4.72 9.46 -43.27
C LEU A 498 4.79 8.79 -44.65
N LEU A 499 3.65 8.70 -45.36
CA LEU A 499 3.57 8.07 -46.68
C LEU A 499 4.38 8.83 -47.73
N LYS A 500 4.36 10.17 -47.69
CA LYS A 500 5.20 11.00 -48.56
C LYS A 500 6.67 10.66 -48.37
N LYS A 501 7.13 10.59 -47.12
CA LYS A 501 8.52 10.24 -46.78
C LYS A 501 8.90 8.82 -47.21
N LEU A 502 8.01 7.85 -47.01
CA LEU A 502 8.24 6.48 -47.47
C LEU A 502 8.36 6.36 -48.99
N ASN A 503 7.61 7.18 -49.75
CA ASN A 503 7.72 7.21 -51.21
C ASN A 503 9.00 7.92 -51.69
N GLU A 504 9.44 8.98 -51.00
CA GLU A 504 10.69 9.69 -51.31
C GLU A 504 11.93 8.81 -51.11
N CYS A 505 11.95 7.99 -50.05
CA CYS A 505 13.09 7.13 -49.73
C CYS A 505 13.10 5.78 -50.49
N ASN A 506 12.15 5.56 -51.40
CA ASN A 506 11.91 4.26 -52.01
C ASN A 506 12.95 3.88 -53.10
N LYS A 507 13.54 2.68 -53.01
CA LYS A 507 14.27 2.02 -54.10
C LYS A 507 13.33 1.15 -54.94
N LYS A 508 13.49 1.11 -56.28
CA LYS A 508 12.58 0.51 -57.28
C LYS A 508 11.92 -0.85 -56.93
N ASP A 509 12.52 -1.68 -56.07
CA ASP A 509 12.04 -3.00 -55.65
C ASP A 509 11.14 -3.06 -54.39
N SER A 510 10.80 -1.94 -53.73
CA SER A 510 10.04 -2.00 -52.46
C SER A 510 8.51 -1.96 -52.58
N LYS A 511 7.95 -1.96 -53.79
CA LYS A 511 6.48 -1.84 -54.03
C LYS A 511 5.63 -2.89 -53.27
N LYS A 512 6.09 -4.14 -53.18
CA LYS A 512 5.39 -5.20 -52.44
C LYS A 512 5.40 -4.96 -50.92
N LEU A 513 6.49 -4.39 -50.39
CA LEU A 513 6.62 -4.03 -48.97
C LEU A 513 5.69 -2.85 -48.63
N LEU A 514 5.68 -1.81 -49.47
CA LEU A 514 4.79 -0.67 -49.30
C LEU A 514 3.32 -1.07 -49.30
N LYS A 515 2.89 -2.02 -50.14
CA LYS A 515 1.51 -2.52 -50.12
C LYS A 515 1.14 -3.15 -48.77
N LYS A 516 2.07 -3.93 -48.17
CA LYS A 516 1.86 -4.54 -46.85
C LYS A 516 1.82 -3.49 -45.74
N ILE A 517 2.72 -2.50 -45.77
CA ILE A 517 2.76 -1.38 -44.82
C ILE A 517 1.48 -0.55 -44.91
N ASN A 518 1.05 -0.20 -46.13
CA ASN A 518 -0.16 0.61 -46.35
C ASN A 518 -1.41 -0.10 -45.83
N LYS A 519 -1.51 -1.42 -46.02
CA LYS A 519 -2.62 -2.19 -45.45
C LYS A 519 -2.63 -2.09 -43.92
N TRP A 520 -1.50 -2.33 -43.28
CA TRP A 520 -1.40 -2.24 -41.81
C TRP A 520 -1.67 -0.83 -41.28
N LEU A 521 -1.15 0.22 -41.94
CA LEU A 521 -1.43 1.62 -41.59
C LEU A 521 -2.90 1.96 -41.77
N PHE A 522 -3.54 1.45 -42.82
CA PHE A 522 -4.96 1.64 -43.04
C PHE A 522 -5.77 1.02 -41.90
N ASP A 523 -5.49 -0.24 -41.56
CA ASP A 523 -6.21 -0.97 -40.53
C ASP A 523 -5.99 -0.36 -39.13
N LYS A 524 -4.74 -0.04 -38.76
CA LYS A 524 -4.38 0.38 -37.39
C LYS A 524 -4.38 1.88 -37.14
N VAL A 525 -4.25 2.70 -38.17
CA VAL A 525 -4.22 4.17 -38.03
C VAL A 525 -5.47 4.80 -38.65
N VAL A 526 -5.88 4.39 -39.85
CA VAL A 526 -7.01 5.03 -40.56
C VAL A 526 -8.37 4.56 -40.05
N LEU A 527 -8.62 3.24 -40.02
CA LEU A 527 -9.91 2.70 -39.57
C LEU A 527 -10.06 2.71 -38.05
N ASN A 528 -8.95 2.76 -37.32
CA ASN A 528 -8.97 2.79 -35.87
C ASN A 528 -9.26 4.22 -35.36
N GLU A 529 -10.42 4.45 -34.77
CA GLU A 529 -10.75 5.76 -34.17
C GLU A 529 -10.32 5.89 -32.71
N HIS A 530 -10.04 4.77 -32.05
CA HIS A 530 -9.88 4.72 -30.59
C HIS A 530 -8.42 4.69 -30.14
N SER A 531 -7.57 3.97 -30.88
CA SER A 531 -6.21 3.63 -30.48
C SER A 531 -5.15 3.99 -31.53
N TRP A 532 -5.50 4.79 -32.54
CA TRP A 532 -4.56 5.15 -33.62
C TRP A 532 -3.32 5.90 -33.13
N GLN A 533 -3.44 6.66 -32.01
CA GLN A 533 -2.34 7.43 -31.46
C GLN A 533 -1.25 6.52 -30.89
N GLU A 534 -1.64 5.41 -30.27
CA GLU A 534 -0.75 4.37 -29.76
C GLU A 534 0.03 3.73 -30.92
N TYR A 535 -0.66 3.34 -32.00
CA TYR A 535 0.00 2.76 -33.19
C TYR A 535 0.88 3.78 -33.92
N ALA A 536 0.46 5.04 -34.02
CA ALA A 536 1.27 6.13 -34.57
C ALA A 536 2.55 6.35 -33.73
N LEU A 537 2.43 6.33 -32.40
CA LEU A 537 3.57 6.47 -31.50
C LEU A 537 4.51 5.27 -31.57
N ILE A 538 4.03 4.05 -31.86
CA ILE A 538 4.88 2.88 -32.11
C ILE A 538 5.80 3.08 -33.31
N ILE A 539 5.31 3.71 -34.38
CA ILE A 539 6.14 4.04 -35.54
C ILE A 539 7.25 5.01 -35.12
N ILE A 540 6.91 6.04 -34.35
CA ILE A 540 7.87 7.02 -33.83
C ILE A 540 8.89 6.35 -32.89
N LEU A 541 8.45 5.46 -31.99
CA LEU A 541 9.33 4.68 -31.11
C LEU A 541 10.39 3.92 -31.89
N GLN A 542 10.02 3.34 -33.02
CA GLN A 542 10.94 2.58 -33.87
C GLN A 542 11.93 3.49 -34.62
N LEU A 543 11.55 4.74 -34.94
CA LEU A 543 12.45 5.73 -35.53
C LEU A 543 13.48 6.28 -34.53
N ILE A 544 13.12 6.33 -33.24
CA ILE A 544 14.00 6.76 -32.15
C ILE A 544 15.02 5.67 -31.77
N LYS A 545 14.65 4.39 -31.93
CA LYS A 545 15.50 3.23 -31.64
C LYS A 545 16.76 3.21 -32.51
#